data_AF-A0A9E7G8E7-F1
#
_entry.id   AF-A0A9E7G8E7-F1
#
_cell.length_a   1.000
_cell.length_b   1.000
_cell.length_c   1.000
_cell.angle_alpha   90.00
_cell.angle_beta   90.00
_cell.angle_gamma   90.00
#
_symmetry.space_group_name_H-M   'P 1'
#
loop_
_entity.id
_entity.type
_entity.pdbx_description
1 polymer ?
#
loop_
_entity_poly.entity_id
_entity_poly.type
_entity_poly.pdbx_seq_one_letter_code
_entity_poly.pdbx_strand_id
1 'polypeptide(L)'
;MVHLNFRIGCVLLSVGQDEFHGEVLDTLDFVVNQSDFTVQVLKNVTDFLLLAKTISVDQLSLPRDVQNKVDKINVDLNDAANTLSGETAKSSGKIRQVFDDIRCTLIVVATMMLLLAILGFLLSVLRHKHAIYIFIISGWLLVAVTFVLCGFFVIVSNAVGDTCAAMGEWVHNSRAETSLSNILPCVDEQTTNLTLYRSKEVIVQLVNVVNTAISSQVKTVSYNQSGTLMPPLCSPYDSRMHERQCEPGEVSFVTASKVWQNYACDGSDSGLCGTAGGVTPEVYNQLVAAVNASYALDHYTPFLLNLQNCQFVRGAFNSITTFFCPRLKLDLRMVTAGLGLISSGVMLCLILWVFYANRPQGEEVFAKQHGIKDCRDCSNSLNSRSTPPSSSSYLLTAKSYGRNA
;
A
#
# COMPACT_ATOMS: atom_id res chain seq x y z
N MET A 1 -32.23 24.20 -5.20
CA MET A 1 -31.79 23.15 -4.26
C MET A 1 -30.97 22.06 -4.95
N VAL A 2 -31.50 21.37 -5.97
CA VAL A 2 -30.78 20.30 -6.72
C VAL A 2 -29.42 20.75 -7.29
N HIS A 3 -29.36 21.96 -7.88
CA HIS A 3 -28.14 22.49 -8.48
C HIS A 3 -27.04 22.87 -7.46
N LEU A 4 -27.40 23.11 -6.20
CA LEU A 4 -26.46 23.45 -5.13
C LEU A 4 -25.84 22.19 -4.54
N ASN A 5 -26.67 21.18 -4.23
CA ASN A 5 -26.21 19.88 -3.75
C ASN A 5 -25.28 19.18 -4.75
N PHE A 6 -25.57 19.30 -6.05
CA PHE A 6 -24.73 18.76 -7.11
C PHE A 6 -23.34 19.41 -7.15
N ARG A 7 -23.26 20.75 -7.10
CA ARG A 7 -21.97 21.47 -7.10
C ARG A 7 -21.12 21.15 -5.87
N ILE A 8 -21.74 21.13 -4.69
CA ILE A 8 -21.06 20.77 -3.44
C ILE A 8 -20.56 19.32 -3.51
N GLY A 9 -21.39 18.40 -3.99
CA GLY A 9 -21.01 16.99 -4.16
C GLY A 9 -19.84 16.81 -5.13
N CYS A 10 -19.80 17.52 -6.26
CA CYS A 10 -18.68 17.45 -7.21
C CYS A 10 -17.37 17.98 -6.63
N VAL A 11 -17.41 19.08 -5.88
CA VAL A 11 -16.23 19.62 -5.21
C VAL A 11 -15.73 18.65 -4.15
N LEU A 12 -16.62 18.14 -3.31
CA LEU A 12 -16.27 17.18 -2.25
C LEU A 12 -15.69 15.89 -2.81
N LEU A 13 -16.27 15.37 -3.90
CA LEU A 13 -15.78 14.17 -4.58
C LEU A 13 -14.41 14.40 -5.21
N SER A 14 -14.22 15.51 -5.92
CA SER A 14 -12.95 15.77 -6.63
C SER A 14 -11.79 15.96 -5.66
N VAL A 15 -12.00 16.75 -4.60
CA VAL A 15 -11.00 16.98 -3.55
C VAL A 15 -10.76 15.70 -2.76
N GLY A 16 -11.83 15.07 -2.27
CA GLY A 16 -11.71 13.85 -1.46
C GLY A 16 -11.07 12.70 -2.22
N GLN A 17 -11.31 12.58 -3.53
CA GLN A 17 -10.72 11.53 -4.36
C GLN A 17 -9.22 11.73 -4.58
N ASP A 18 -8.78 12.96 -4.84
CA ASP A 18 -7.37 13.25 -5.11
C ASP A 18 -6.53 13.06 -3.84
N GLU A 19 -7.01 13.59 -2.70
CA GLU A 19 -6.39 13.39 -1.38
C GLU A 19 -6.38 11.91 -0.98
N PHE A 20 -7.52 11.22 -1.09
CA PHE A 20 -7.60 9.78 -0.78
C PHE A 20 -6.61 8.95 -1.61
N HIS A 21 -6.53 9.23 -2.90
CA HIS A 21 -5.64 8.51 -3.79
C HIS A 21 -4.17 8.74 -3.42
N GLY A 22 -3.78 9.99 -3.16
CA GLY A 22 -2.43 10.32 -2.68
C GLY A 22 -2.09 9.61 -1.37
N GLU A 23 -2.97 9.70 -0.38
CA GLU A 23 -2.74 9.13 0.96
C GLU A 23 -2.63 7.59 0.92
N VAL A 24 -3.40 6.91 0.06
CA VAL A 24 -3.27 5.46 -0.15
C VAL A 24 -1.93 5.10 -0.78
N LEU A 25 -1.48 5.85 -1.79
CA LEU A 25 -0.20 5.60 -2.44
C LEU A 25 0.98 5.84 -1.48
N ASP A 26 0.92 6.90 -0.67
CA ASP A 26 1.91 7.19 0.36
C ASP A 26 1.95 6.10 1.44
N THR A 27 0.79 5.59 1.85
CA THR A 27 0.71 4.45 2.79
C THR A 27 1.36 3.20 2.20
N LEU A 28 1.11 2.91 0.91
CA LEU A 28 1.71 1.77 0.22
C LEU A 28 3.22 1.93 0.08
N ASP A 29 3.72 3.13 -0.28
CA ASP A 29 5.15 3.42 -0.36
C ASP A 29 5.84 3.27 0.98
N PHE A 30 5.21 3.71 2.07
CA PHE A 30 5.72 3.48 3.41
C PHE A 30 5.90 1.98 3.70
N VAL A 31 4.88 1.16 3.43
CA VAL A 31 4.94 -0.29 3.68
C VAL A 31 6.01 -0.98 2.81
N VAL A 32 6.10 -0.61 1.53
CA VAL A 32 7.12 -1.13 0.61
C VAL A 32 8.51 -0.77 1.11
N ASN A 33 8.74 0.47 1.53
CA ASN A 33 10.05 0.92 2.00
C ASN A 33 10.50 0.22 3.29
N GLN A 34 9.57 -0.03 4.23
CA GLN A 34 9.87 -0.83 5.44
C GLN A 34 10.23 -2.29 5.10
N SER A 35 9.56 -2.86 4.10
CA SER A 35 9.82 -4.20 3.59
C SER A 35 11.19 -4.28 2.91
N ASP A 36 11.51 -3.34 2.01
CA ASP A 36 12.79 -3.28 1.31
C ASP A 36 13.97 -3.10 2.28
N PHE A 37 13.81 -2.26 3.30
CA PHE A 37 14.80 -2.12 4.36
C PHE A 37 15.07 -3.46 5.07
N THR A 38 14.00 -4.18 5.43
CA THR A 38 14.12 -5.50 6.06
C THR A 38 14.83 -6.49 5.15
N VAL A 39 14.45 -6.54 3.86
CA VAL A 39 15.06 -7.40 2.84
C VAL A 39 16.55 -7.11 2.68
N GLN A 40 16.96 -5.84 2.66
CA GLN A 40 18.37 -5.45 2.59
C GLN A 40 19.15 -5.95 3.80
N VAL A 41 18.61 -5.80 5.01
CA VAL A 41 19.27 -6.30 6.22
C VAL A 41 19.41 -7.83 6.18
N LEU A 42 18.35 -8.55 5.81
CA LEU A 42 18.41 -10.02 5.72
C LEU A 42 19.46 -10.49 4.70
N LYS A 43 19.52 -9.87 3.51
CA LYS A 43 20.52 -10.19 2.48
C LYS A 43 21.95 -9.91 2.95
N ASN A 44 22.18 -8.76 3.58
CA ASN A 44 23.50 -8.44 4.13
C ASN A 44 23.92 -9.48 5.18
N VAL A 45 23.02 -9.87 6.09
CA VAL A 45 23.28 -10.92 7.09
C VAL A 45 23.62 -12.25 6.41
N THR A 46 22.88 -12.65 5.38
CA THR A 46 23.19 -13.87 4.61
C THR A 46 24.59 -13.83 3.99
N ASP A 47 24.98 -12.70 3.38
CA ASP A 47 26.31 -12.54 2.79
C ASP A 47 27.43 -12.68 3.85
N PHE A 48 27.23 -12.09 5.03
CA PHE A 48 28.18 -12.21 6.14
C PHE A 48 28.26 -13.63 6.71
N LEU A 49 27.14 -14.34 6.79
CA LEU A 49 27.12 -15.75 7.22
C LEU A 49 27.84 -16.67 6.23
N LEU A 50 27.73 -16.40 4.92
CA LEU A 50 28.47 -17.12 3.88
C LEU A 50 29.98 -16.87 3.99
N LEU A 51 30.40 -15.64 4.26
CA LEU A 51 31.80 -15.32 4.53
C LEU A 51 32.31 -16.04 5.78
N ALA A 52 31.52 -16.05 6.86
CA ALA A 52 31.87 -16.72 8.10
C ALA A 52 32.08 -18.24 7.94
N LYS A 53 31.33 -18.88 7.03
CA LYS A 53 31.50 -20.31 6.72
C LYS A 53 32.87 -20.65 6.15
N THR A 54 33.51 -19.72 5.43
CA THR A 54 34.82 -19.95 4.80
C THR A 54 35.99 -19.93 5.79
N ILE A 55 35.75 -19.57 7.06
CA ILE A 55 36.75 -19.56 8.12
C ILE A 55 37.18 -21.01 8.43
N SER A 56 38.33 -21.42 7.89
CA SER A 56 38.97 -22.72 8.17
C SER A 56 40.28 -22.51 8.93
N VAL A 57 40.21 -22.04 10.17
CA VAL A 57 41.42 -22.02 11.01
C VAL A 57 41.74 -23.47 11.39
N ASP A 58 43.01 -23.88 11.30
CA ASP A 58 43.49 -25.21 11.73
C ASP A 58 43.15 -25.56 13.20
N GLN A 59 42.69 -24.58 13.99
CA GLN A 59 42.22 -24.73 15.37
C GLN A 59 40.73 -24.39 15.58
N LEU A 60 40.01 -23.95 14.53
CA LEU A 60 38.64 -23.43 14.63
C LEU A 60 37.76 -23.79 13.43
N SER A 61 37.90 -24.99 12.88
CA SER A 61 36.91 -25.49 11.93
C SER A 61 35.57 -25.71 12.64
N LEU A 62 34.53 -24.98 12.23
CA LEU A 62 33.18 -25.24 12.72
C LEU A 62 32.82 -26.71 12.47
N PRO A 63 32.27 -27.45 13.45
CA PRO A 63 31.78 -28.80 13.23
C PRO A 63 30.81 -28.82 12.05
N ARG A 64 30.83 -29.91 11.26
CA ARG A 64 29.94 -30.05 10.08
C ARG A 64 28.47 -29.81 10.43
N ASP A 65 28.04 -30.19 11.63
CA ASP A 65 26.68 -29.96 12.12
C ASP A 65 26.32 -28.47 12.23
N VAL A 66 27.28 -27.61 12.58
CA VAL A 66 27.07 -26.16 12.67
C VAL A 66 27.08 -25.54 11.29
N GLN A 67 27.97 -25.99 10.39
CA GLN A 67 28.00 -25.53 9.00
C GLN A 67 26.67 -25.83 8.29
N ASN A 68 26.13 -27.05 8.48
CA ASN A 68 24.83 -27.43 7.93
C ASN A 68 23.67 -26.58 8.48
N LYS A 69 23.72 -26.19 9.75
CA LYS A 69 22.73 -25.27 10.35
C LYS A 69 22.83 -23.86 9.76
N VAL A 70 24.04 -23.35 9.55
CA VAL A 70 24.27 -22.06 8.90
C VAL A 70 23.75 -22.09 7.45
N ASP A 71 24.00 -23.17 6.70
CA ASP A 71 23.47 -23.33 5.35
C ASP A 71 21.95 -23.30 5.32
N LYS A 72 21.30 -24.02 6.24
CA LYS A 72 19.85 -23.97 6.38
C LYS A 72 19.35 -22.56 6.68
N ILE A 73 19.97 -21.87 7.65
CA ILE A 73 19.60 -20.49 8.01
C ILE A 73 19.77 -19.54 6.81
N ASN A 74 20.85 -19.67 6.03
CA ASN A 74 21.08 -18.84 4.85
C ASN A 74 20.01 -19.05 3.78
N VAL A 75 19.60 -20.31 3.54
CA VAL A 75 18.51 -20.63 2.62
C VAL A 75 17.20 -20.03 3.14
N ASP A 76 16.87 -20.24 4.42
CA ASP A 76 15.64 -19.75 5.04
C ASP A 76 15.57 -18.21 5.03
N LEU A 77 16.67 -17.51 5.33
CA LEU A 77 16.75 -16.04 5.30
C LEU A 77 16.59 -15.48 3.88
N ASN A 78 17.24 -16.09 2.89
CA ASN A 78 17.16 -15.63 1.52
C ASN A 78 15.77 -15.90 0.93
N ASP A 79 15.16 -17.06 1.24
CA ASP A 79 13.78 -17.37 0.86
C ASP A 79 12.78 -16.39 1.49
N ALA A 80 12.94 -16.08 2.78
CA ALA A 80 12.14 -15.07 3.46
C ALA A 80 12.30 -13.69 2.82
N ALA A 81 13.53 -13.26 2.51
CA ALA A 81 13.81 -11.98 1.87
C ALA A 81 13.21 -11.89 0.45
N ASN A 82 13.31 -12.95 -0.35
CA ASN A 82 12.75 -13.00 -1.70
C ASN A 82 11.23 -13.09 -1.69
N THR A 83 10.65 -13.85 -0.76
CA THR A 83 9.19 -13.93 -0.56
C THR A 83 8.64 -12.58 -0.11
N LEU A 84 9.29 -11.94 0.86
CA LEU A 84 8.88 -10.64 1.39
C LEU A 84 8.92 -9.56 0.30
N SER A 85 10.03 -9.41 -0.43
CA SER A 85 10.12 -8.45 -1.55
C SER A 85 9.13 -8.78 -2.67
N GLY A 86 9.05 -10.05 -3.07
CA GLY A 86 8.18 -10.52 -4.14
C GLY A 86 6.70 -10.27 -3.84
N GLU A 87 6.21 -10.70 -2.67
CA GLU A 87 4.80 -10.53 -2.30
C GLU A 87 4.47 -9.07 -1.94
N THR A 88 5.40 -8.29 -1.37
CA THR A 88 5.16 -6.86 -1.08
C THR A 88 5.09 -6.04 -2.38
N ALA A 89 6.02 -6.22 -3.32
CA ALA A 89 6.02 -5.52 -4.59
C ALA A 89 4.80 -5.90 -5.45
N LYS A 90 4.44 -7.19 -5.48
CA LYS A 90 3.27 -7.69 -6.19
C LYS A 90 1.96 -7.20 -5.57
N SER A 91 1.84 -7.22 -4.24
CA SER A 91 0.63 -6.77 -3.54
C SER A 91 0.46 -5.26 -3.68
N SER A 92 1.51 -4.48 -3.46
CA SER A 92 1.47 -3.02 -3.64
C SER A 92 1.13 -2.66 -5.09
N GLY A 93 1.76 -3.28 -6.09
CA GLY A 93 1.46 -3.04 -7.50
C GLY A 93 -0.01 -3.31 -7.85
N LYS A 94 -0.58 -4.43 -7.38
CA LYS A 94 -2.01 -4.74 -7.58
C LYS A 94 -2.93 -3.72 -6.92
N ILE A 95 -2.61 -3.30 -5.69
CA ILE A 95 -3.44 -2.34 -4.95
C ILE A 95 -3.38 -0.98 -5.63
N ARG A 96 -2.19 -0.51 -6.05
CA ARG A 96 -2.03 0.74 -6.81
C ARG A 96 -2.90 0.74 -8.07
N GLN A 97 -2.79 -0.32 -8.86
CA GLN A 97 -3.56 -0.47 -10.09
C GLN A 97 -5.08 -0.37 -9.84
N VAL A 98 -5.59 -1.02 -8.79
CA VAL A 98 -7.03 -0.93 -8.44
C VAL A 98 -7.43 0.51 -8.12
N PHE A 99 -6.65 1.25 -7.33
CA PHE A 99 -6.97 2.64 -6.99
C PHE A 99 -6.79 3.61 -8.16
N ASP A 100 -5.81 3.36 -9.05
CA ASP A 100 -5.66 4.09 -10.31
C ASP A 100 -6.87 3.89 -11.23
N ASP A 101 -7.34 2.65 -11.37
CA ASP A 101 -8.51 2.29 -12.17
C ASP A 101 -9.80 2.96 -11.62
N ILE A 102 -9.96 2.97 -10.29
CA ILE A 102 -11.07 3.67 -9.63
C ILE A 102 -10.99 5.17 -9.88
N ARG A 103 -9.79 5.77 -9.80
CA ARG A 103 -9.59 7.19 -10.06
C ARG A 103 -10.00 7.54 -11.50
N CYS A 104 -9.58 6.72 -12.46
CA CYS A 104 -9.96 6.87 -13.86
C CYS A 104 -11.47 6.73 -14.06
N THR A 105 -12.10 5.74 -13.42
CA THR A 105 -13.55 5.50 -13.50
C THR A 105 -14.34 6.70 -12.99
N LEU A 106 -13.93 7.29 -11.86
CA LEU A 106 -14.58 8.49 -11.31
C LEU A 106 -14.44 9.70 -12.23
N ILE A 107 -13.28 9.90 -12.87
CA ILE A 107 -13.08 10.96 -13.87
C ILE A 107 -14.03 10.76 -15.06
N VAL A 108 -14.14 9.53 -15.59
CA VAL A 108 -15.08 9.20 -16.67
C VAL A 108 -16.51 9.51 -16.25
N VAL A 109 -16.93 9.08 -15.06
CA VAL A 109 -18.28 9.37 -14.54
C VAL A 109 -18.53 10.88 -14.45
N ALA A 110 -17.56 11.66 -13.96
CA ALA A 110 -17.67 13.11 -13.88
C ALA A 110 -17.81 13.77 -15.27
N THR A 111 -17.06 13.32 -16.27
CA THR A 111 -17.19 13.83 -17.65
C THR A 111 -18.55 13.50 -18.26
N MET A 112 -19.05 12.27 -18.04
CA MET A 112 -20.37 11.85 -18.52
C MET A 112 -21.49 12.65 -17.85
N MET A 113 -21.36 12.96 -16.56
CA MET A 113 -22.29 13.86 -15.86
C MET A 113 -22.33 15.25 -16.47
N LEU A 114 -21.17 15.81 -16.80
CA LEU A 114 -21.07 17.14 -17.41
C LEU A 114 -21.69 17.16 -18.82
N LEU A 115 -21.42 16.13 -19.63
CA LEU A 115 -22.05 15.98 -20.95
C LEU A 115 -23.58 15.85 -20.83
N LEU A 116 -24.07 15.04 -19.90
CA LEU A 116 -25.50 14.89 -19.65
C LEU A 116 -26.13 16.23 -19.22
N ALA A 117 -25.46 17.03 -18.40
CA ALA A 117 -25.96 18.34 -18.03
C ALA A 117 -26.11 19.28 -19.24
N ILE A 118 -25.13 19.30 -20.15
CA ILE A 118 -25.15 20.11 -21.39
C ILE A 118 -26.24 19.62 -22.34
N LEU A 119 -26.32 18.30 -22.57
CA LEU A 119 -27.34 17.69 -23.42
C LEU A 119 -28.74 17.95 -22.85
N GLY A 120 -28.94 17.80 -21.54
CA GLY A 120 -30.21 18.09 -20.88
C GLY A 120 -30.64 19.55 -21.08
N PHE A 121 -29.71 20.50 -21.01
CA PHE A 121 -29.98 21.90 -21.29
C PHE A 121 -30.38 22.14 -22.76
N LEU A 122 -29.64 21.59 -23.72
CA LEU A 122 -29.96 21.71 -25.15
C LEU A 122 -31.32 21.07 -25.49
N LEU A 123 -31.62 19.90 -24.94
CA LEU A 123 -32.88 19.20 -25.15
C LEU A 123 -34.08 19.94 -24.53
N SER A 124 -33.87 20.68 -23.44
CA SER A 124 -34.88 21.57 -22.87
C SER A 124 -35.32 22.65 -23.88
N VAL A 125 -34.39 23.15 -24.70
CA VAL A 125 -34.65 24.18 -25.72
C VAL A 125 -35.24 23.58 -27.00
N LEU A 126 -34.73 22.43 -27.45
CA LEU A 126 -35.08 21.81 -28.74
C LEU A 126 -36.38 20.97 -28.71
N ARG A 127 -36.90 20.62 -27.52
CA ARG A 127 -38.20 19.94 -27.28
C ARG A 127 -38.43 18.67 -28.14
N HIS A 128 -37.37 17.89 -28.40
CA HIS A 128 -37.44 16.60 -29.11
C HIS A 128 -37.79 15.43 -28.17
N LYS A 129 -38.94 14.80 -28.37
CA LYS A 129 -39.46 13.71 -27.51
C LYS A 129 -38.53 12.49 -27.42
N HIS A 130 -38.01 11.99 -28.54
CA HIS A 130 -37.14 10.79 -28.54
C HIS A 130 -35.81 10.98 -27.80
N ALA A 131 -35.21 12.16 -27.92
CA ALA A 131 -33.94 12.45 -27.27
C ALA A 131 -34.06 12.58 -25.74
N ILE A 132 -35.22 13.03 -25.24
CA ILE A 132 -35.52 13.07 -23.79
C ILE A 132 -35.56 11.65 -23.21
N TYR A 133 -36.12 10.67 -23.92
CA TYR A 133 -36.12 9.28 -23.45
C TYR A 133 -34.71 8.68 -23.38
N ILE A 134 -33.86 8.92 -24.38
CA ILE A 134 -32.46 8.48 -24.36
C ILE A 134 -31.70 9.12 -23.18
N PHE A 135 -31.92 10.41 -22.93
CA PHE A 135 -31.36 11.12 -21.78
C PHE A 135 -31.77 10.48 -20.45
N ILE A 136 -33.06 10.18 -20.26
CA ILE A 136 -33.56 9.52 -19.05
C ILE A 136 -32.89 8.15 -18.84
N ILE A 137 -32.82 7.32 -19.88
CA ILE A 137 -32.18 5.99 -19.80
C ILE A 137 -30.69 6.12 -19.41
N SER A 138 -29.95 7.02 -20.06
CA SER A 138 -28.54 7.27 -19.76
C SER A 138 -28.31 7.81 -18.34
N GLY A 139 -29.22 8.65 -17.84
CA GLY A 139 -29.17 9.16 -16.47
C GLY A 139 -29.40 8.07 -15.43
N TRP A 140 -30.35 7.16 -15.65
CA TRP A 140 -30.57 6.03 -14.75
C TRP A 140 -29.38 5.06 -14.72
N LEU A 141 -28.73 4.83 -15.88
CA LEU A 141 -27.50 4.06 -15.95
C LEU A 141 -26.39 4.70 -15.10
N LEU A 142 -26.24 6.03 -15.19
CA LEU A 142 -25.27 6.78 -14.40
C LEU A 142 -25.55 6.68 -12.89
N VAL A 143 -26.83 6.77 -12.48
CA VAL A 143 -27.24 6.57 -11.08
C VAL A 143 -26.83 5.18 -10.60
N ALA A 144 -27.09 4.13 -11.40
CA ALA A 144 -26.69 2.77 -11.05
C ALA A 144 -25.17 2.64 -10.85
N VAL A 145 -24.36 3.21 -11.75
CA VAL A 145 -22.88 3.22 -11.61
C VAL A 145 -22.43 3.96 -10.35
N THR A 146 -22.99 5.15 -10.07
CA THR A 146 -22.63 5.92 -8.86
C THR A 146 -23.00 5.20 -7.57
N PHE A 147 -24.09 4.44 -7.55
CA PHE A 147 -24.51 3.68 -6.39
C PHE A 147 -23.56 2.50 -6.12
N VAL A 148 -23.12 1.80 -7.17
CA VAL A 148 -22.09 0.75 -7.07
C VAL A 148 -20.78 1.31 -6.52
N LEU A 149 -20.32 2.44 -7.05
CA LEU A 149 -19.11 3.12 -6.55
C LEU A 149 -19.26 3.56 -5.09
N CYS A 150 -20.42 4.12 -4.72
CA CYS A 150 -20.69 4.48 -3.33
C CYS A 150 -20.64 3.26 -2.41
N GLY A 151 -21.23 2.13 -2.82
CA GLY A 151 -21.16 0.88 -2.07
C GLY A 151 -19.73 0.38 -1.88
N PHE A 152 -18.92 0.45 -2.95
CA PHE A 152 -17.50 0.11 -2.88
C PHE A 152 -16.74 0.98 -1.86
N PHE A 153 -16.89 2.31 -1.91
CA PHE A 153 -16.19 3.20 -0.96
C PHE A 153 -16.66 3.02 0.49
N VAL A 154 -17.93 2.68 0.71
CA VAL A 154 -18.42 2.32 2.06
C VAL A 154 -17.73 1.05 2.57
N ILE A 155 -17.61 0.03 1.72
CA ILE A 155 -16.89 -1.21 2.09
C ILE A 155 -15.43 -0.90 2.43
N VAL A 156 -14.74 -0.11 1.60
CA VAL A 156 -13.36 0.30 1.85
C VAL A 156 -13.25 1.12 3.13
N SER A 157 -14.17 2.06 3.39
CA SER A 157 -14.18 2.85 4.62
C SER A 157 -14.32 2.00 5.88
N ASN A 158 -15.15 0.95 5.84
CA ASN A 158 -15.28 0.02 6.95
C ASN A 158 -14.04 -0.85 7.08
N ALA A 159 -13.54 -1.41 5.98
CA ALA A 159 -12.34 -2.24 5.99
C ALA A 159 -11.11 -1.48 6.51
N VAL A 160 -10.91 -0.22 6.09
CA VAL A 160 -9.84 0.65 6.60
C VAL A 160 -10.08 0.98 8.07
N GLY A 161 -11.31 1.30 8.46
CA GLY A 161 -11.67 1.56 9.85
C GLY A 161 -11.35 0.39 10.78
N ASP A 162 -11.77 -0.82 10.40
CA ASP A 162 -11.55 -2.05 11.15
C ASP A 162 -10.07 -2.42 11.19
N THR A 163 -9.35 -2.27 10.07
CA THR A 163 -7.90 -2.53 9.99
C THR A 163 -7.12 -1.55 10.87
N CYS A 164 -7.44 -0.26 10.80
CA CYS A 164 -6.81 0.77 11.64
C CYS A 164 -7.09 0.57 13.12
N ALA A 165 -8.32 0.17 13.48
CA ALA A 165 -8.68 -0.15 14.86
C ALA A 165 -7.90 -1.38 15.36
N ALA A 166 -7.84 -2.46 14.55
CA ALA A 166 -7.10 -3.66 14.88
C ALA A 166 -5.60 -3.40 15.02
N MET A 167 -5.00 -2.63 14.10
CA MET A 167 -3.60 -2.21 14.20
C MET A 167 -3.37 -1.35 15.45
N GLY A 168 -4.28 -0.42 15.75
CA GLY A 168 -4.19 0.44 16.93
C GLY A 168 -4.26 -0.34 18.25
N GLU A 169 -5.18 -1.29 18.35
CA GLU A 169 -5.31 -2.18 19.51
C GLU A 169 -4.07 -3.05 19.69
N TRP A 170 -3.56 -3.63 18.60
CA TRP A 170 -2.34 -4.43 18.63
C TRP A 170 -1.09 -3.61 19.02
N VAL A 171 -1.00 -2.34 18.61
CA VAL A 171 0.09 -1.45 19.03
C VAL A 171 0.07 -1.22 20.54
N HIS A 172 -1.10 -1.22 21.19
CA HIS A 172 -1.17 -1.05 22.65
C HIS A 172 -1.00 -2.38 23.39
N ASN A 173 -1.55 -3.45 22.83
CA ASN A 173 -1.59 -4.77 23.46
C ASN A 173 -1.14 -5.88 22.50
N SER A 174 0.14 -5.84 22.10
CA SER A 174 0.74 -6.79 21.15
C SER A 174 0.82 -8.23 21.68
N ARG A 175 0.45 -8.45 22.95
CA ARG A 175 0.49 -9.74 23.65
C ARG A 175 -0.90 -10.33 23.93
N ALA A 176 -1.98 -9.63 23.56
CA ALA A 176 -3.31 -10.24 23.59
C ALA A 176 -3.43 -11.29 22.48
N GLU A 177 -4.27 -12.31 22.73
CA GLU A 177 -4.77 -13.28 21.75
C GLU A 177 -5.56 -12.53 20.67
N THR A 178 -4.84 -12.00 19.67
CA THR A 178 -5.42 -11.37 18.49
C THR A 178 -5.06 -12.20 17.27
N SER A 179 -5.87 -12.09 16.20
CA SER A 179 -5.56 -12.69 14.90
C SER A 179 -4.18 -12.27 14.38
N LEU A 180 -3.75 -11.05 14.69
CA LEU A 180 -2.46 -10.50 14.30
C LEU A 180 -1.29 -11.10 15.09
N SER A 181 -1.49 -11.40 16.38
CA SER A 181 -0.51 -12.10 17.22
C SER A 181 -0.25 -13.54 16.76
N ASN A 182 -1.26 -14.21 16.18
CA ASN A 182 -1.12 -15.55 15.61
C ASN A 182 -0.32 -15.57 14.29
N ILE A 183 -0.30 -14.43 13.57
CA ILE A 183 0.42 -14.27 12.30
C ILE A 183 1.86 -13.77 12.56
N LEU A 184 2.04 -12.93 13.59
CA LEU A 184 3.32 -12.36 14.00
C LEU A 184 3.67 -12.86 15.41
N PRO A 185 4.28 -14.05 15.57
CA PRO A 185 4.63 -14.58 16.88
C PRO A 185 5.78 -13.77 17.47
N CYS A 186 5.44 -12.77 18.29
CA CYS A 186 6.40 -11.90 18.95
C CYS A 186 7.01 -12.59 20.17
N VAL A 187 8.33 -12.48 20.31
CA VAL A 187 9.06 -12.99 21.48
C VAL A 187 9.04 -11.95 22.60
N ASP A 188 9.03 -12.43 23.85
CA ASP A 188 9.03 -11.56 25.02
C ASP A 188 10.39 -10.86 25.23
N GLU A 189 10.35 -9.75 25.97
CA GLU A 189 11.54 -8.92 26.21
C GLU A 189 12.63 -9.66 27.01
N GLN A 190 12.26 -10.57 27.91
CA GLN A 190 13.23 -11.33 28.71
C GLN A 190 14.01 -12.31 27.82
N THR A 191 13.31 -13.05 26.96
CA THR A 191 13.93 -13.95 25.98
C THR A 191 14.75 -13.17 24.95
N THR A 192 14.29 -12.00 24.54
CA THR A 192 15.02 -11.10 23.63
C THR A 192 16.33 -10.62 24.26
N ASN A 193 16.29 -10.15 25.52
CA ASN A 193 17.48 -9.72 26.26
C ASN A 193 18.46 -10.86 26.52
N LEU A 194 17.95 -12.06 26.80
CA LEU A 194 18.79 -13.25 26.91
C LEU A 194 19.50 -13.57 25.59
N THR A 195 18.77 -13.46 24.47
CA THR A 195 19.33 -13.70 23.14
C THR A 195 20.38 -12.65 22.79
N LEU A 196 20.15 -11.38 23.13
CA LEU A 196 21.15 -10.31 23.00
C LEU A 196 22.41 -10.60 23.80
N TYR A 197 22.26 -10.98 25.08
CA TYR A 197 23.38 -11.33 25.94
C TYR A 197 24.22 -12.47 25.35
N ARG A 198 23.56 -13.53 24.84
CA ARG A 198 24.25 -14.64 24.17
C ARG A 198 24.95 -14.22 22.89
N SER A 199 24.35 -13.32 22.10
CA SER A 199 25.01 -12.76 20.91
C SER A 199 26.29 -12.01 21.28
N LYS A 200 26.24 -11.15 22.32
CA LYS A 200 27.43 -10.44 22.85
C LYS A 200 28.53 -11.40 23.32
N GLU A 201 28.15 -12.48 24.01
CA GLU A 201 29.08 -13.52 24.46
C GLU A 201 29.82 -14.17 23.27
N VAL A 202 29.10 -14.49 22.19
CA VAL A 202 29.70 -15.04 20.96
C VAL A 202 30.68 -14.05 20.33
N ILE A 203 30.36 -12.74 20.29
CA ILE A 203 31.25 -11.71 19.77
C ILE A 203 32.55 -11.66 20.58
N VAL A 204 32.47 -11.61 21.91
CA VAL A 204 33.66 -11.61 22.78
C VAL A 204 34.51 -12.85 22.56
N GLN A 205 33.90 -14.03 22.43
CA GLN A 205 34.62 -15.27 22.14
C GLN A 205 35.32 -15.22 20.78
N LEU A 206 34.66 -14.70 19.75
CA LEU A 206 35.22 -14.59 18.41
C LEU A 206 36.42 -13.62 18.38
N VAL A 207 36.33 -12.49 19.08
CA VAL A 207 37.44 -11.54 19.26
C VAL A 207 38.62 -12.20 19.98
N ASN A 208 38.37 -12.97 21.04
CA ASN A 208 39.42 -13.69 21.76
C ASN A 208 40.14 -14.72 20.87
N VAL A 209 39.40 -15.45 20.03
CA VAL A 209 39.98 -16.38 19.06
C VAL A 209 40.86 -15.64 18.06
N VAL A 210 40.37 -14.55 17.48
CA VAL A 210 41.13 -13.71 16.56
C VAL A 210 42.41 -13.19 17.21
N ASN A 211 42.34 -12.64 18.42
CA ASN A 211 43.51 -12.14 19.13
C ASN A 211 44.49 -13.24 19.54
N THR A 212 44.00 -14.44 19.82
CA THR A 212 44.85 -15.62 20.05
C THR A 212 45.59 -16.03 18.77
N ALA A 213 44.93 -16.00 17.61
CA ALA A 213 45.56 -16.25 16.32
C ALA A 213 46.60 -15.18 15.95
N ILE A 214 46.32 -13.90 16.21
CA ILE A 214 47.29 -12.81 16.00
C ILE A 214 48.53 -13.02 16.87
N SER A 215 48.35 -13.33 18.16
CA SER A 215 49.47 -13.52 19.09
C SER A 215 50.25 -14.82 18.89
N SER A 216 49.63 -15.88 18.34
CA SER A 216 50.32 -17.15 18.06
C SER A 216 51.28 -17.05 16.87
N GLN A 217 50.94 -16.25 15.86
CA GLN A 217 51.83 -15.95 14.71
C GLN A 217 53.10 -15.20 15.13
N VAL A 218 53.07 -14.48 16.26
CA VAL A 218 54.25 -13.82 16.84
C VAL A 218 55.18 -14.83 17.52
N LYS A 219 54.63 -15.93 18.07
CA LYS A 219 55.42 -16.96 18.78
C LYS A 219 56.13 -17.95 17.86
N THR A 220 55.64 -18.16 16.64
CA THR A 220 56.31 -19.02 15.65
C THR A 220 57.56 -18.37 15.03
N VAL A 221 57.71 -17.04 15.15
CA VAL A 221 58.82 -16.25 14.55
C VAL A 221 59.88 -15.84 15.59
N SER A 222 59.90 -16.47 16.77
CA SER A 222 60.83 -16.08 17.83
C SER A 222 62.21 -16.72 17.68
N TYR A 223 63.14 -16.00 17.04
CA TYR A 223 64.45 -15.65 17.62
C TYR A 223 64.96 -14.34 16.95
N ASN A 224 64.94 -13.23 17.69
CA ASN A 224 65.67 -11.97 17.46
C ASN A 224 65.25 -11.02 16.30
N GLN A 225 63.97 -10.76 16.04
CA GLN A 225 63.61 -9.70 15.06
C GLN A 225 62.58 -8.69 15.56
N SER A 226 62.96 -7.41 15.47
CA SER A 226 62.24 -6.20 15.89
C SER A 226 61.19 -5.76 14.85
N GLY A 227 60.17 -6.59 14.61
CA GLY A 227 59.02 -6.23 13.77
C GLY A 227 57.90 -5.56 14.57
N THR A 228 57.18 -4.60 13.97
CA THR A 228 55.96 -4.02 14.54
C THR A 228 54.88 -5.10 14.59
N LEU A 229 54.33 -5.35 15.78
CA LEU A 229 53.27 -6.34 15.94
C LEU A 229 51.97 -5.85 15.28
N MET A 230 51.22 -6.80 14.71
CA MET A 230 49.88 -6.53 14.22
C MET A 230 48.95 -6.18 15.40
N PRO A 231 48.18 -5.08 15.32
CA PRO A 231 47.34 -4.66 16.43
C PRO A 231 46.18 -5.64 16.67
N PRO A 232 45.81 -5.90 17.94
CA PRO A 232 44.71 -6.78 18.28
C PRO A 232 43.35 -6.16 17.91
N LEU A 233 42.38 -7.02 17.68
CA LEU A 233 40.99 -6.66 17.48
C LEU A 233 40.37 -6.19 18.81
N CYS A 234 39.74 -5.03 18.77
CA CYS A 234 38.94 -4.51 19.87
C CYS A 234 37.67 -5.34 20.06
N SER A 235 37.38 -5.69 21.32
CA SER A 235 36.05 -6.19 21.69
C SER A 235 35.15 -5.01 22.04
N PRO A 236 33.97 -4.83 21.41
CA PRO A 236 33.03 -3.78 21.79
C PRO A 236 32.42 -3.99 23.18
N TYR A 237 32.58 -5.19 23.76
CA TYR A 237 32.03 -5.55 25.06
C TYR A 237 33.11 -5.93 26.08
N ASP A 238 32.84 -5.64 27.36
CA ASP A 238 33.64 -6.08 28.50
C ASP A 238 33.25 -7.52 28.97
N SER A 239 33.92 -8.02 30.00
CA SER A 239 33.65 -9.36 30.58
C SER A 239 32.27 -9.49 31.24
N ARG A 240 31.57 -8.37 31.43
CA ARG A 240 30.20 -8.29 31.94
C ARG A 240 29.19 -7.94 30.83
N MET A 241 29.61 -7.97 29.57
CA MET A 241 28.81 -7.68 28.37
C MET A 241 28.28 -6.22 28.29
N HIS A 242 28.91 -5.30 29.01
CA HIS A 242 28.68 -3.85 28.85
C HIS A 242 29.52 -3.32 27.70
N GLU A 243 29.01 -2.28 27.06
CA GLU A 243 29.74 -1.56 26.02
C GLU A 243 31.01 -0.93 26.60
N ARG A 244 32.13 -1.09 25.89
CA ARG A 244 33.40 -0.48 26.22
C ARG A 244 33.97 0.27 25.02
N GLN A 245 34.79 1.27 25.31
CA GLN A 245 35.61 1.90 24.27
C GLN A 245 36.88 1.07 24.02
N CYS A 246 37.38 1.15 22.79
CA CYS A 246 38.63 0.50 22.40
C CYS A 246 39.82 1.25 22.99
N GLU A 247 40.79 0.50 23.51
CA GLU A 247 42.01 1.07 24.06
C GLU A 247 42.96 1.54 22.95
N PRO A 248 43.85 2.52 23.22
CA PRO A 248 44.86 2.93 22.26
C PRO A 248 45.73 1.74 21.81
N GLY A 249 45.71 1.45 20.51
CA GLY A 249 46.44 0.32 19.90
C GLY A 249 45.56 -0.88 19.52
N GLU A 250 44.29 -0.91 19.92
CA GLU A 250 43.30 -1.85 19.38
C GLU A 250 42.67 -1.32 18.08
N VAL A 251 42.24 -2.21 17.19
CA VAL A 251 41.51 -1.86 15.97
C VAL A 251 40.04 -2.28 16.03
N SER A 252 39.13 -1.44 15.53
CA SER A 252 37.69 -1.76 15.50
C SER A 252 37.34 -2.70 14.35
N PHE A 253 36.17 -3.34 14.40
CA PHE A 253 35.69 -4.23 13.34
C PHE A 253 35.65 -3.56 11.96
N VAL A 254 35.33 -2.26 11.90
CA VAL A 254 35.22 -1.50 10.65
C VAL A 254 36.59 -1.23 10.02
N THR A 255 37.63 -1.06 10.82
CA THR A 255 38.95 -0.61 10.35
C THR A 255 40.00 -1.72 10.31
N ALA A 256 39.76 -2.83 11.02
CA ALA A 256 40.72 -3.91 11.19
C ALA A 256 41.23 -4.48 9.86
N SER A 257 40.36 -4.76 8.89
CA SER A 257 40.75 -5.31 7.58
C SER A 257 41.78 -4.42 6.88
N LYS A 258 41.52 -3.12 6.82
CA LYS A 258 42.42 -2.13 6.19
C LYS A 258 43.74 -1.98 6.95
N VAL A 259 43.71 -2.02 8.28
CA VAL A 259 44.94 -1.90 9.10
C VAL A 259 45.81 -3.15 8.94
N TRP A 260 45.21 -4.34 9.02
CA TRP A 260 45.90 -5.62 8.90
C TRP A 260 46.42 -5.90 7.49
N GLN A 261 45.86 -5.27 6.46
CA GLN A 261 46.36 -5.39 5.09
C GLN A 261 47.84 -4.98 4.98
N ASN A 262 48.31 -4.02 5.79
CA ASN A 262 49.71 -3.60 5.82
C ASN A 262 50.66 -4.66 6.41
N TYR A 263 50.12 -5.71 7.02
CA TYR A 263 50.85 -6.83 7.59
C TYR A 263 50.71 -8.10 6.73
N ALA A 264 49.93 -8.05 5.65
CA ALA A 264 49.80 -9.16 4.72
C ALA A 264 51.03 -9.27 3.82
N CYS A 265 51.47 -10.50 3.55
CA CYS A 265 52.69 -10.74 2.79
C CYS A 265 52.39 -10.91 1.30
N ASP A 266 53.22 -10.32 0.44
CA ASP A 266 53.18 -10.51 -1.00
C ASP A 266 53.77 -11.90 -1.34
N GLY A 267 52.91 -12.93 -1.32
CA GLY A 267 53.14 -14.27 -1.88
C GLY A 267 54.52 -14.91 -1.67
N SER A 268 54.66 -15.77 -0.67
CA SER A 268 55.86 -16.62 -0.50
C SER A 268 55.66 -18.00 -1.14
N ASP A 269 56.58 -18.43 -2.02
CA ASP A 269 56.64 -19.79 -2.59
C ASP A 269 56.81 -20.92 -1.54
N SER A 270 57.11 -20.57 -0.29
CA SER A 270 57.40 -21.49 0.82
C SER A 270 56.30 -21.58 1.90
N GLY A 271 55.19 -20.84 1.75
CA GLY A 271 54.09 -20.82 2.74
C GLY A 271 54.41 -20.12 4.06
N LEU A 272 55.60 -19.54 4.20
CA LEU A 272 56.06 -18.79 5.38
C LEU A 272 56.39 -17.36 4.98
N CYS A 273 55.81 -16.40 5.72
CA CYS A 273 56.11 -15.00 5.48
C CYS A 273 57.53 -14.64 5.95
N GLY A 274 58.33 -14.05 5.06
CA GLY A 274 59.71 -13.63 5.35
C GLY A 274 59.82 -12.34 6.18
N THR A 275 58.74 -11.56 6.26
CA THR A 275 58.67 -10.32 7.06
C THR A 275 58.24 -10.60 8.49
N ALA A 276 59.01 -10.09 9.46
CA ALA A 276 58.71 -10.22 10.88
C ALA A 276 57.32 -9.63 11.21
N GLY A 277 56.45 -10.44 11.80
CA GLY A 277 55.07 -10.04 12.14
C GLY A 277 54.08 -10.06 10.96
N GLY A 278 54.51 -10.54 9.79
CA GLY A 278 53.65 -10.65 8.61
C GLY A 278 52.75 -11.90 8.63
N VAL A 279 51.58 -11.78 7.99
CA VAL A 279 50.54 -12.82 7.92
C VAL A 279 50.38 -13.29 6.48
N THR A 280 50.25 -14.60 6.26
CA THR A 280 50.01 -15.15 4.92
C THR A 280 48.65 -14.69 4.39
N PRO A 281 48.47 -14.57 3.06
CA PRO A 281 47.19 -14.18 2.47
C PRO A 281 46.01 -15.05 2.92
N GLU A 282 46.24 -16.35 3.14
CA GLU A 282 45.22 -17.28 3.64
C GLU A 282 44.77 -16.93 5.06
N VAL A 283 45.72 -16.75 5.99
CA VAL A 283 45.41 -16.36 7.38
C VAL A 283 44.79 -14.96 7.42
N TYR A 284 45.26 -14.02 6.59
CA TYR A 284 44.65 -12.70 6.48
C TYR A 284 43.17 -12.78 6.06
N ASN A 285 42.85 -13.54 5.02
CA ASN A 285 41.47 -13.72 4.57
C ASN A 285 40.57 -14.33 5.65
N GLN A 286 41.10 -15.29 6.42
CA GLN A 286 40.38 -15.89 7.55
C GLN A 286 40.13 -14.88 8.68
N LEU A 287 41.12 -14.05 9.03
CA LEU A 287 40.98 -13.00 10.03
C LEU A 287 39.94 -11.96 9.59
N VAL A 288 39.96 -11.55 8.31
CA VAL A 288 38.97 -10.63 7.74
C VAL A 288 37.57 -11.24 7.77
N ALA A 289 37.42 -12.52 7.42
CA ALA A 289 36.15 -13.22 7.50
C ALA A 289 35.62 -13.27 8.95
N ALA A 290 36.47 -13.53 9.95
CA ALA A 290 36.10 -13.52 11.36
C ALA A 290 35.71 -12.11 11.87
N VAL A 291 36.38 -11.07 11.40
CA VAL A 291 36.02 -9.67 11.70
C VAL A 291 34.68 -9.30 11.07
N ASN A 292 34.46 -9.66 9.80
CA ASN A 292 33.21 -9.39 9.11
C ASN A 292 32.03 -10.13 9.77
N ALA A 293 32.25 -11.36 10.24
CA ALA A 293 31.26 -12.10 11.02
C ALA A 293 30.96 -11.41 12.38
N SER A 294 32.00 -10.99 13.10
CA SER A 294 31.86 -10.22 14.35
C SER A 294 31.09 -8.92 14.12
N TYR A 295 31.43 -8.19 13.06
CA TYR A 295 30.76 -6.95 12.67
C TYR A 295 29.28 -7.17 12.37
N ALA A 296 28.95 -8.19 11.58
CA ALA A 296 27.58 -8.49 11.23
C ALA A 296 26.75 -8.86 12.48
N LEU A 297 27.33 -9.67 13.36
CA LEU A 297 26.68 -10.08 14.59
C LEU A 297 26.45 -8.88 15.52
N ASP A 298 27.43 -7.97 15.63
CA ASP A 298 27.31 -6.75 16.43
C ASP A 298 26.28 -5.77 15.84
N HIS A 299 26.35 -5.51 14.54
CA HIS A 299 25.57 -4.48 13.87
C HIS A 299 24.12 -4.88 13.61
N TYR A 300 23.86 -6.13 13.18
CA TYR A 300 22.53 -6.56 12.76
C TYR A 300 21.72 -7.25 13.87
N THR A 301 22.35 -7.80 14.91
CA THR A 301 21.62 -8.44 16.03
C THR A 301 20.54 -7.52 16.61
N PRO A 302 20.78 -6.24 16.93
CA PRO A 302 19.75 -5.38 17.50
C PRO A 302 18.50 -5.25 16.61
N PHE A 303 18.69 -5.15 15.29
CA PHE A 303 17.57 -5.09 14.36
C PHE A 303 16.82 -6.42 14.26
N LEU A 304 17.53 -7.54 14.16
CA LEU A 304 16.91 -8.88 14.12
C LEU A 304 16.09 -9.15 15.39
N LEU A 305 16.58 -8.71 16.55
CA LEU A 305 15.84 -8.78 17.80
C LEU A 305 14.62 -7.85 17.81
N ASN A 306 14.70 -6.67 17.21
CA ASN A 306 13.56 -5.77 17.02
C ASN A 306 12.49 -6.33 16.07
N LEU A 307 12.87 -7.19 15.12
CA LEU A 307 11.92 -7.97 14.33
C LEU A 307 11.30 -9.08 15.18
N GLN A 308 12.12 -9.81 15.93
CA GLN A 308 11.71 -10.95 16.75
C GLN A 308 10.74 -10.57 17.88
N ASN A 309 10.99 -9.45 18.57
CA ASN A 309 10.11 -8.91 19.61
C ASN A 309 8.96 -8.05 19.04
N CYS A 310 8.86 -7.96 17.71
CA CYS A 310 7.91 -7.15 16.96
C CYS A 310 7.96 -5.64 17.22
N GLN A 311 9.00 -5.10 17.87
CA GLN A 311 9.13 -3.67 18.11
C GLN A 311 9.20 -2.87 16.81
N PHE A 312 9.85 -3.42 15.78
CA PHE A 312 9.87 -2.83 14.45
C PHE A 312 8.46 -2.74 13.85
N VAL A 313 7.72 -3.85 13.85
CA VAL A 313 6.36 -3.91 13.31
C VAL A 313 5.41 -3.01 14.10
N ARG A 314 5.57 -2.95 15.42
CA ARG A 314 4.85 -2.03 16.31
C ARG A 314 5.13 -0.57 15.97
N GLY A 315 6.37 -0.22 15.69
CA GLY A 315 6.74 1.12 15.22
C GLY A 315 6.09 1.46 13.88
N ALA A 316 6.08 0.51 12.94
CA ALA A 316 5.44 0.67 11.65
C ALA A 316 3.92 0.85 11.79
N PHE A 317 3.23 -0.03 12.51
CA PHE A 317 1.78 0.09 12.73
C PHE A 317 1.42 1.34 13.50
N ASN A 318 2.21 1.75 14.49
CA ASN A 318 1.98 3.02 15.19
C ASN A 318 2.07 4.22 14.24
N SER A 319 3.00 4.18 13.28
CA SER A 319 3.12 5.22 12.25
C SER A 319 1.89 5.22 11.32
N ILE A 320 1.45 4.05 10.87
CA ILE A 320 0.24 3.88 10.04
C ILE A 320 -1.00 4.42 10.76
N THR A 321 -1.21 4.01 12.01
CA THR A 321 -2.41 4.37 12.79
C THR A 321 -2.43 5.84 13.19
N THR A 322 -1.27 6.45 13.43
CA THR A 322 -1.17 7.85 13.87
C THR A 322 -1.24 8.82 12.69
N PHE A 323 -0.54 8.53 11.59
CA PHE A 323 -0.38 9.49 10.50
C PHE A 323 -1.33 9.25 9.33
N PHE A 324 -1.53 7.99 8.93
CA PHE A 324 -2.25 7.67 7.69
C PHE A 324 -3.74 7.37 7.93
N CYS A 325 -4.05 6.57 8.94
CA CYS A 325 -5.42 6.15 9.26
C CYS A 325 -6.43 7.31 9.45
N PRO A 326 -6.11 8.41 10.16
CA PRO A 326 -7.05 9.52 10.32
C PRO A 326 -7.37 10.23 9.00
N ARG A 327 -6.38 10.37 8.12
CA ARG A 327 -6.50 11.03 6.82
C ARG A 327 -7.31 10.16 5.85
N LEU A 328 -6.93 8.89 5.71
CA LEU A 328 -7.67 7.89 4.92
C LEU A 328 -9.15 7.86 5.30
N LYS A 329 -9.47 7.85 6.61
CA LYS A 329 -10.85 7.86 7.11
C LYS A 329 -11.59 9.15 6.75
N LEU A 330 -10.92 10.29 6.84
CA LEU A 330 -11.49 11.58 6.50
C LEU A 330 -11.80 11.66 4.99
N ASP A 331 -10.85 11.28 4.15
CA ASP A 331 -10.97 11.39 2.70
C ASP A 331 -11.98 10.39 2.15
N LEU A 332 -12.00 9.15 2.67
CA LEU A 332 -13.05 8.17 2.35
C LEU A 332 -14.45 8.67 2.70
N ARG A 333 -14.58 9.38 3.83
CA ARG A 333 -15.85 9.99 4.23
C ARG A 333 -16.24 11.13 3.29
N MET A 334 -15.29 11.95 2.85
CA MET A 334 -15.52 12.99 1.85
C MET A 334 -15.97 12.40 0.51
N VAL A 335 -15.28 11.38 -0.01
CA VAL A 335 -15.65 10.69 -1.25
C VAL A 335 -17.05 10.08 -1.15
N THR A 336 -17.34 9.38 -0.06
CA THR A 336 -18.64 8.73 0.16
C THR A 336 -19.77 9.76 0.23
N ALA A 337 -19.57 10.85 0.97
CA ALA A 337 -20.54 11.94 1.06
C ALA A 337 -20.74 12.64 -0.29
N GLY A 338 -19.67 12.84 -1.06
CA GLY A 338 -19.71 13.45 -2.40
C GLY A 338 -20.52 12.61 -3.38
N LEU A 339 -20.24 11.30 -3.43
CA LEU A 339 -20.99 10.34 -4.24
C LEU A 339 -22.47 10.27 -3.85
N GLY A 340 -22.78 10.25 -2.56
CA GLY A 340 -24.16 10.25 -2.07
C GLY A 340 -24.95 11.51 -2.47
N LEU A 341 -24.32 12.69 -2.35
CA LEU A 341 -24.92 13.96 -2.75
C LEU A 341 -25.15 14.05 -4.27
N ILE A 342 -24.20 13.57 -5.07
CA ILE A 342 -24.33 13.53 -6.52
C ILE A 342 -25.44 12.56 -6.93
N SER A 343 -25.43 11.33 -6.40
CA SER A 343 -26.41 10.29 -6.76
C SER A 343 -27.85 10.71 -6.43
N SER A 344 -28.07 11.24 -5.22
CA SER A 344 -29.38 11.78 -4.82
C SER A 344 -29.81 12.98 -5.68
N GLY A 345 -28.90 13.89 -6.02
CA GLY A 345 -29.17 15.03 -6.89
C GLY A 345 -29.58 14.62 -8.31
N VAL A 346 -28.85 13.68 -8.91
CA VAL A 346 -29.16 13.16 -10.26
C VAL A 346 -30.48 12.39 -10.27
N MET A 347 -30.73 11.55 -9.26
CA MET A 347 -32.00 10.82 -9.13
C MET A 347 -33.20 11.78 -9.07
N LEU A 348 -33.13 12.80 -8.21
CA LEU A 348 -34.20 13.81 -8.12
C LEU A 348 -34.38 14.58 -9.44
N CYS A 349 -33.29 14.91 -10.12
CA CYS A 349 -33.33 15.56 -11.42
C CYS A 349 -34.08 14.69 -12.46
N LEU A 350 -33.74 13.40 -12.55
CA LEU A 350 -34.37 12.47 -13.51
C LEU A 350 -35.86 12.28 -13.25
N ILE A 351 -36.25 12.18 -11.97
CA ILE A 351 -37.67 12.08 -11.59
C ILE A 351 -38.45 13.32 -12.07
N LEU A 352 -37.92 14.52 -11.86
CA LEU A 352 -38.53 15.77 -12.35
C LEU A 352 -38.63 15.79 -13.89
N TRP A 353 -37.61 15.28 -14.59
CA TRP A 353 -37.64 15.14 -16.04
C TRP A 353 -38.67 14.14 -16.54
N VAL A 354 -38.89 13.02 -15.84
CA VAL A 354 -39.96 12.06 -16.16
C VAL A 354 -41.33 12.72 -16.04
N PHE A 355 -41.58 13.47 -14.96
CA PHE A 355 -42.84 14.23 -14.81
C PHE A 355 -43.02 15.30 -15.88
N TYR A 356 -41.95 16.00 -16.26
CA TYR A 356 -41.98 16.99 -17.33
C TYR A 356 -42.30 16.36 -18.69
N ALA A 357 -41.66 15.23 -19.02
CA ALA A 357 -41.88 14.51 -20.27
C ALA A 357 -43.30 13.91 -20.37
N ASN A 358 -43.89 13.53 -19.23
CA ASN A 358 -45.21 12.90 -19.17
C ASN A 358 -46.38 13.88 -18.97
N ARG A 359 -46.13 15.21 -18.91
CA ARG A 359 -47.24 16.18 -18.89
C ARG A 359 -48.00 16.14 -20.22
N PRO A 360 -49.33 15.91 -20.21
CA PRO A 360 -50.13 15.88 -21.44
C PRO A 360 -50.13 17.27 -22.11
N GLN A 361 -49.82 17.31 -23.42
CA GLN A 361 -49.92 18.51 -24.27
C GLN A 361 -51.39 18.87 -24.57
N GLY A 362 -52.22 18.99 -23.53
CA GLY A 362 -53.66 19.18 -23.63
C GLY A 362 -54.13 20.63 -23.80
N GLU A 363 -53.24 21.64 -23.83
CA GLU A 363 -53.64 23.05 -23.82
C GLU A 363 -52.99 23.92 -24.91
N GLU A 364 -52.35 23.34 -25.94
CA GLU A 364 -51.87 24.13 -27.10
C GLU A 364 -52.67 23.87 -28.40
N VAL A 365 -53.67 22.98 -28.38
CA VAL A 365 -54.50 22.67 -29.56
C VAL A 365 -55.75 23.56 -29.67
N PHE A 366 -56.24 24.13 -28.57
CA PHE A 366 -57.46 24.95 -28.60
C PHE A 366 -57.28 26.37 -29.14
N ALA A 367 -56.05 26.91 -29.18
CA ALA A 367 -55.81 28.27 -29.69
C ALA A 367 -55.59 28.34 -31.21
N LYS A 368 -55.37 27.20 -31.89
CA LYS A 368 -55.04 27.19 -33.33
C LYS A 368 -56.22 26.90 -34.26
N GLN A 369 -57.41 26.57 -33.72
CA GLN A 369 -58.57 26.18 -34.52
C GLN A 369 -59.58 27.31 -34.80
N HIS A 370 -59.42 28.51 -34.21
CA HIS A 370 -60.33 29.66 -34.41
C HIS A 370 -59.68 30.88 -35.07
N GLY A 371 -58.45 30.77 -35.57
CA GLY A 371 -57.82 31.81 -36.38
C GLY A 371 -57.55 31.30 -37.78
N ILE A 372 -58.11 31.98 -38.78
CA ILE A 372 -57.82 31.87 -40.22
C ILE A 372 -58.70 30.87 -40.98
N LYS A 373 -59.88 31.35 -41.38
CA LYS A 373 -60.42 31.10 -42.72
C LYS A 373 -61.06 32.40 -43.21
N ASP A 374 -60.20 33.27 -43.73
CA ASP A 374 -60.61 34.42 -44.54
C ASP A 374 -60.24 34.15 -46.01
N CYS A 375 -61.11 34.65 -46.90
CA CYS A 375 -61.38 34.21 -48.26
C CYS A 375 -60.22 34.36 -49.28
N ARG A 376 -60.16 33.39 -50.22
CA ARG A 376 -60.01 33.66 -51.66
C ARG A 376 -60.20 32.38 -52.50
N ASP A 377 -61.40 32.19 -53.06
CA ASP A 377 -61.56 32.15 -54.51
C ASP A 377 -63.06 32.16 -54.89
N CYS A 378 -63.43 33.09 -55.76
CA CYS A 378 -64.75 33.20 -56.36
C CYS A 378 -64.69 32.65 -57.78
N SER A 379 -65.55 31.69 -58.14
CA SER A 379 -66.27 31.75 -59.42
C SER A 379 -67.44 30.77 -59.48
N ASN A 380 -68.64 31.35 -59.55
CA ASN A 380 -69.83 30.95 -60.31
C ASN A 380 -70.24 29.46 -60.41
N SER A 381 -71.35 29.12 -59.76
CA SER A 381 -72.54 28.65 -60.48
C SER A 381 -73.80 28.93 -59.67
N LEU A 382 -74.70 29.73 -60.26
CA LEU A 382 -76.11 29.79 -59.94
C LEU A 382 -76.69 28.37 -59.91
N ASN A 383 -77.58 28.02 -58.98
CA ASN A 383 -79.02 28.23 -59.12
C ASN A 383 -79.81 27.45 -58.06
N SER A 384 -80.69 28.18 -57.37
CA SER A 384 -82.07 27.82 -57.02
C SER A 384 -82.44 26.58 -56.18
N ARG A 385 -83.23 26.89 -55.13
CA ARG A 385 -84.49 26.24 -54.67
C ARG A 385 -84.36 25.02 -53.74
N SER A 386 -84.69 25.19 -52.44
CA SER A 386 -86.03 25.02 -51.80
C SER A 386 -86.43 23.53 -51.76
N THR A 387 -86.59 22.82 -50.65
CA THR A 387 -87.44 23.03 -49.44
C THR A 387 -87.13 21.91 -48.39
N PRO A 388 -87.47 22.09 -47.08
CA PRO A 388 -87.33 21.09 -45.99
C PRO A 388 -88.71 20.46 -45.62
N PRO A 389 -88.95 19.86 -44.43
CA PRO A 389 -88.29 18.76 -43.71
C PRO A 389 -89.30 17.61 -43.38
N SER A 390 -88.87 16.48 -42.81
CA SER A 390 -89.81 15.65 -42.01
C SER A 390 -89.10 14.83 -40.93
N SER A 391 -89.45 15.19 -39.70
CA SER A 391 -89.12 14.58 -38.42
C SER A 391 -89.56 13.12 -38.32
N SER A 392 -88.85 12.33 -37.50
CA SER A 392 -89.54 11.38 -36.62
C SER A 392 -88.76 11.21 -35.33
N SER A 393 -89.46 11.53 -34.25
CA SER A 393 -89.02 11.50 -32.86
C SER A 393 -89.47 10.19 -32.25
N TYR A 394 -88.59 9.47 -31.54
CA TYR A 394 -89.02 8.56 -30.48
C TYR A 394 -88.21 8.78 -29.19
N LEU A 395 -89.00 8.83 -28.13
CA LEU A 395 -88.78 9.07 -26.71
C LEU A 395 -87.61 8.32 -26.03
N LEU A 396 -87.04 8.97 -25.00
CA LEU A 396 -86.93 8.58 -23.57
C LEU A 396 -87.01 7.05 -23.29
N THR A 397 -86.16 6.42 -22.48
CA THR A 397 -85.85 6.74 -21.07
C THR A 397 -84.64 5.94 -20.56
N ALA A 398 -84.02 6.45 -19.50
CA ALA A 398 -82.92 5.87 -18.72
C ALA A 398 -83.17 4.47 -18.14
N LYS A 399 -82.09 3.70 -17.89
CA LYS A 399 -81.97 2.94 -16.63
C LYS A 399 -80.52 2.66 -16.23
N SER A 400 -80.30 2.86 -14.94
CA SER A 400 -79.07 2.76 -14.17
C SER A 400 -78.98 1.41 -13.46
N TYR A 401 -77.73 0.92 -13.37
CA TYR A 401 -77.10 0.07 -12.34
C TYR A 401 -77.62 -1.33 -11.96
N GLY A 402 -76.64 -2.25 -11.89
CA GLY A 402 -76.60 -3.44 -11.04
C GLY A 402 -75.84 -4.58 -11.75
N ARG A 403 -75.06 -5.45 -11.11
CA ARG A 403 -74.53 -5.59 -9.74
C ARG A 403 -73.76 -6.94 -9.76
N ASN A 404 -72.67 -7.04 -9.00
CA ASN A 404 -72.05 -8.26 -8.45
C ASN A 404 -71.39 -9.24 -9.44
N ALA A 405 -70.29 -9.91 -9.09
CA ALA A 405 -69.71 -10.23 -7.78
C ALA A 405 -68.19 -10.01 -7.74
#